data_AF-A0A7Z0RQK0-F1
#
_entry.id   AF-A0A7Z0RQK0-F1
#
_cell.length_a   1.000
_cell.length_b   1.000
_cell.length_c   1.000
_cell.angle_alpha   90.00
_cell.angle_beta   90.00
_cell.angle_gamma   90.00
#
_symmetry.space_group_name_H-M   'P 1'
#
loop_
_entity.id
_entity.type
_entity.pdbx_description
1 polymer ?
#
loop_
_entity_poly.entity_id
_entity_poly.type
_entity_poly.pdbx_seq_one_letter_code
_entity_poly.pdbx_strand_id
1 'polypeptide(L)'
;MGINMFTVSTELLADSHHAVLGHWMLVAGVTLFYLGTYGTTVFNQAMYRLQKGDQLILWGLILATVLALVFVGTNVLGIGLALIIGSYALGFYFYIFRIKVRRLHQVPQPDPRSNPRDFPK
;
A
#
# COMPACT_ATOMS: atom_id res chain seq x y z
N MET A 1 1.00 6.86 15.11
CA MET A 1 0.59 8.14 14.50
C MET A 1 -0.47 7.94 13.40
N GLY A 2 -0.23 7.14 12.37
CA GLY A 2 -1.21 6.96 11.26
C GLY A 2 -2.58 6.41 11.66
N ILE A 3 -2.66 5.39 12.53
CA ILE A 3 -3.94 4.81 12.99
C ILE A 3 -4.83 5.86 13.68
N ASN A 4 -4.23 6.74 14.50
CA ASN A 4 -4.98 7.82 15.15
C ASN A 4 -5.52 8.83 14.14
N MET A 5 -4.76 9.13 13.06
CA MET A 5 -5.25 9.96 11.96
C MET A 5 -6.43 9.32 11.24
N PHE A 6 -6.42 8.01 10.99
CA PHE A 6 -7.57 7.31 10.38
C PHE A 6 -8.81 7.43 11.26
N THR A 7 -8.69 7.14 12.57
CA THR A 7 -9.81 7.24 13.51
C THR A 7 -10.41 8.65 13.55
N VAL A 8 -9.57 9.67 13.77
CA VAL A 8 -10.03 11.07 13.81
C VAL A 8 -10.64 11.49 12.48
N SER A 9 -10.06 11.07 11.36
CA SER A 9 -10.61 11.37 10.04
C SER A 9 -12.01 10.77 9.86
N THR A 10 -12.21 9.51 10.26
CA THR A 10 -13.53 8.85 10.15
C THR A 10 -14.58 9.47 11.06
N GLU A 11 -14.20 9.92 12.26
CA GLU A 11 -15.10 10.65 13.17
C GLU A 11 -15.54 11.97 12.55
N LEU A 12 -14.61 12.74 11.98
CA LEU A 12 -14.92 14.00 11.30
C LEU A 12 -15.71 13.78 10.00
N LEU A 13 -15.51 12.67 9.29
CA LEU A 13 -16.30 12.29 8.10
C LEU A 13 -17.76 11.95 8.45
N ALA A 14 -18.01 11.41 9.64
CA ALA A 14 -19.35 11.11 10.11
C ALA A 14 -20.13 12.37 10.52
N ASP A 15 -19.43 13.44 10.92
CA ASP A 15 -20.00 14.75 11.17
C ASP A 15 -20.08 15.58 9.88
N SER A 16 -21.31 15.84 9.40
CA SER A 16 -21.57 16.64 8.20
C SER A 16 -20.89 18.02 8.19
N HIS A 17 -20.67 18.64 9.36
CA HIS A 17 -20.06 19.96 9.45
C HIS A 17 -18.54 19.92 9.23
N HIS A 18 -17.90 18.80 9.56
CA HIS A 18 -16.45 18.62 9.50
C HIS A 18 -16.01 17.60 8.43
N ALA A 19 -16.94 17.07 7.64
CA ALA A 19 -16.67 15.99 6.68
C ALA A 19 -15.57 16.31 5.66
N VAL A 20 -15.47 17.56 5.21
CA VAL A 20 -14.42 18.01 4.28
C VAL A 20 -13.04 18.00 4.96
N LEU A 21 -12.97 18.44 6.22
CA LEU A 21 -11.73 18.40 7.00
C LEU A 21 -11.31 16.95 7.27
N GLY A 22 -12.26 16.10 7.69
CA GLY A 22 -12.04 14.67 7.87
C GLY A 22 -11.53 13.99 6.60
N HIS A 23 -12.11 14.34 5.45
CA HIS A 23 -11.67 13.83 4.15
C HIS A 23 -10.21 14.19 3.85
N TRP A 24 -9.82 15.47 3.98
CA TRP A 24 -8.43 15.87 3.71
C TRP A 24 -7.44 15.29 4.74
N MET A 25 -7.84 15.16 6.00
CA MET A 25 -7.04 14.43 7.00
C MET A 25 -6.85 12.96 6.61
N LEU A 26 -7.88 12.31 6.07
CA LEU A 26 -7.79 10.93 5.58
C LEU A 26 -6.81 10.84 4.41
N VAL A 27 -6.95 11.71 3.40
CA VAL A 27 -6.07 11.76 2.23
C VAL A 27 -4.62 11.97 2.66
N ALA A 28 -4.35 12.89 3.59
CA ALA A 28 -3.02 13.12 4.13
C ALA A 28 -2.49 11.88 4.89
N GLY A 29 -3.32 11.26 5.74
CA GLY A 29 -2.97 10.05 6.48
C GLY A 29 -2.62 8.86 5.58
N VAL A 30 -3.43 8.61 4.55
CA VAL A 30 -3.17 7.57 3.53
C VAL A 30 -1.90 7.88 2.75
N THR A 31 -1.68 9.14 2.38
CA THR A 31 -0.46 9.56 1.67
C THR A 31 0.77 9.30 2.53
N LEU A 32 0.77 9.72 3.80
CA LEU A 32 1.86 9.45 4.75
C LEU A 32 2.09 7.95 4.97
N PHE A 33 1.01 7.17 5.05
CA PHE A 33 1.10 5.71 5.17
C PHE A 33 1.83 5.08 3.97
N TYR A 34 1.48 5.48 2.74
CA TYR A 34 2.14 4.97 1.55
C TYR A 34 3.57 5.50 1.38
N LEU A 35 3.85 6.75 1.74
CA LEU A 35 5.23 7.26 1.80
C LEU A 35 6.08 6.46 2.79
N GLY A 36 5.53 6.13 3.96
CA GLY A 36 6.17 5.25 4.93
C GLY A 36 6.42 3.85 4.38
N THR A 37 5.42 3.27 3.72
CA THR A 37 5.53 1.95 3.06
C THR A 37 6.58 1.95 1.95
N TYR A 38 6.66 3.04 1.16
CA TYR A 38 7.74 3.20 0.19
C TYR A 38 9.11 3.30 0.87
N GLY A 39 9.22 4.10 1.94
CA GLY A 39 10.44 4.26 2.71
C GLY A 39 10.98 2.94 3.28
N THR A 40 10.09 2.02 3.67
CA THR A 40 10.52 0.70 4.18
C THR A 40 11.08 -0.20 3.09
N THR A 41 10.75 0.01 1.81
CA THR A 41 11.28 -0.79 0.70
C THR A 41 12.81 -0.68 0.54
N VAL A 42 13.41 0.43 1.01
CA VAL A 42 14.87 0.64 1.00
C VAL A 42 15.59 -0.38 1.90
N PHE A 43 14.92 -0.83 2.95
CA PHE A 43 15.45 -1.81 3.91
C PHE A 43 15.18 -3.26 3.51
N ASN A 44 14.57 -3.52 2.34
CA ASN A 44 14.44 -4.87 1.83
C ASN A 44 15.83 -5.51 1.56
N GLN A 45 15.89 -6.84 1.65
CA GLN A 45 17.04 -7.62 1.20
C GLN A 45 17.43 -7.22 -0.23
N ALA A 46 18.72 -7.25 -0.56
CA ALA A 46 19.26 -6.70 -1.81
C ALA A 46 18.50 -7.18 -3.07
N MET A 47 18.14 -8.47 -3.14
CA MET A 47 17.38 -9.03 -4.27
C MET A 47 15.96 -8.47 -4.41
N TYR A 48 15.33 -8.02 -3.32
CA TYR A 48 13.96 -7.47 -3.28
C TYR A 48 13.93 -5.94 -3.26
N ARG A 49 15.06 -5.26 -3.42
CA ARG A 49 15.08 -3.80 -3.58
C ARG A 49 14.47 -3.44 -4.92
N LEU A 50 13.55 -2.48 -4.89
CA LEU A 50 12.85 -2.03 -6.10
C LEU A 50 13.84 -1.35 -7.04
N GLN A 51 13.83 -1.77 -8.31
CA GLN A 51 14.56 -1.07 -9.36
C GLN A 51 13.79 0.17 -9.81
N LYS A 52 14.42 1.06 -10.58
CA LYS A 52 13.80 2.33 -11.02
C LYS A 52 12.44 2.13 -11.70
N GLY A 53 12.30 1.11 -12.55
CA GLY A 53 11.02 0.78 -13.19
C GLY A 53 9.95 0.37 -12.17
N ASP A 54 10.32 -0.45 -11.20
CA ASP A 54 9.41 -0.93 -10.15
C ASP A 54 9.01 0.20 -9.18
N GLN A 55 9.91 1.15 -8.94
CA GLN A 55 9.63 2.36 -8.18
C GLN A 55 8.60 3.24 -8.89
N LEU A 56 8.73 3.45 -10.21
CA LEU A 56 7.78 4.22 -10.99
C LEU A 56 6.38 3.59 -10.97
N ILE A 57 6.27 2.27 -11.09
CA ILE A 57 4.99 1.56 -10.99
C ILE A 57 4.38 1.75 -9.59
N LEU A 58 5.18 1.59 -8.54
CA LEU A 58 4.73 1.79 -7.16
C LEU A 58 4.23 3.22 -6.93
N TRP A 59 4.99 4.23 -7.37
CA TRP A 59 4.58 5.63 -7.30
C TRP A 59 3.31 5.91 -8.10
N GLY A 60 3.17 5.29 -9.29
CA GLY A 60 1.96 5.37 -10.10
C GLY A 60 0.74 4.81 -9.39
N LEU A 61 0.86 3.65 -8.74
CA LEU A 61 -0.23 3.04 -7.96
C LEU A 61 -0.61 3.86 -6.73
N ILE A 62 0.39 4.40 -6.01
CA ILE A 62 0.16 5.29 -4.86
C ILE A 62 -0.56 6.56 -5.33
N LEU A 63 -0.05 7.21 -6.39
CA LEU A 63 -0.64 8.42 -6.95
C LEU A 63 -2.08 8.17 -7.42
N ALA A 64 -2.33 7.08 -8.14
CA ALA A 64 -3.67 6.70 -8.59
C ALA A 64 -4.63 6.51 -7.40
N THR A 65 -4.16 5.88 -6.31
CA THR A 65 -4.98 5.69 -5.10
C THR A 65 -5.30 7.03 -4.44
N VAL A 66 -4.32 7.93 -4.32
CA VAL A 66 -4.52 9.28 -3.74
C VAL A 66 -5.46 10.12 -4.60
N LEU A 67 -5.29 10.11 -5.92
CA LEU A 67 -6.17 10.83 -6.85
C LEU A 67 -7.60 10.27 -6.83
N ALA A 68 -7.77 8.95 -6.73
CA ALA A 68 -9.08 8.33 -6.58
C ALA A 68 -9.77 8.81 -5.29
N LEU A 69 -9.05 8.90 -4.18
CA LEU A 69 -9.58 9.45 -2.93
C LEU A 69 -10.02 10.90 -3.11
N VAL A 70 -9.15 11.75 -3.67
CA VAL A 70 -9.47 13.18 -3.91
C VAL A 70 -10.72 13.32 -4.80
N PHE A 71 -10.83 12.51 -5.86
CA PHE A 71 -11.94 12.59 -6.80
C PHE A 71 -13.28 12.17 -6.17
N VAL A 72 -13.25 11.16 -5.30
CA VAL A 72 -14.46 10.69 -4.61
C VAL A 72 -14.96 11.68 -3.56
N GLY A 73 -14.08 12.53 -3.01
CA GLY A 73 -14.44 13.53 -2.01
C GLY A 73 -14.96 12.89 -0.71
N THR A 74 -16.02 13.45 -0.12
CA THR A 74 -16.60 12.98 1.16
C THR A 74 -17.50 11.75 1.03
N ASN A 75 -17.65 11.17 -0.16
CA ASN A 75 -18.47 9.98 -0.35
C ASN A 75 -17.81 8.75 0.31
N VAL A 76 -18.34 8.35 1.46
CA VAL A 76 -17.79 7.26 2.29
C VAL A 76 -17.69 5.93 1.55
N LEU A 77 -18.70 5.58 0.73
CA LEU A 77 -18.68 4.33 -0.04
C LEU A 77 -17.58 4.35 -1.11
N GLY A 78 -17.46 5.46 -1.84
CA GLY A 78 -16.39 5.62 -2.80
C GLY A 78 -15.01 5.59 -2.15
N ILE A 79 -14.86 6.18 -0.95
CA ILE A 79 -13.61 6.18 -0.19
C ILE A 79 -13.24 4.74 0.14
N GLY A 80 -14.19 3.96 0.66
CA GLY A 80 -14.00 2.55 0.96
C GLY A 80 -13.56 1.75 -0.27
N LEU A 81 -14.24 1.94 -1.40
CA LEU A 81 -13.89 1.26 -2.66
C LEU A 81 -12.48 1.66 -3.15
N ALA A 82 -12.15 2.95 -3.12
CA ALA A 82 -10.84 3.44 -3.53
C ALA A 82 -9.72 2.85 -2.66
N LEU A 83 -9.92 2.76 -1.34
CA LEU A 83 -8.96 2.14 -0.42
C LEU A 83 -8.82 0.64 -0.65
N ILE A 84 -9.93 -0.09 -0.85
CA ILE A 84 -9.92 -1.54 -1.11
C ILE A 84 -9.18 -1.83 -2.40
N ILE A 85 -9.56 -1.16 -3.50
CA ILE A 85 -8.98 -1.37 -4.82
C ILE A 85 -7.49 -0.97 -4.82
N GLY A 86 -7.15 0.20 -4.26
CA GLY A 86 -5.77 0.67 -4.19
C GLY A 86 -4.87 -0.25 -3.37
N SER A 87 -5.34 -0.70 -2.19
CA SER A 87 -4.60 -1.62 -1.33
C SER A 87 -4.42 -2.99 -2.00
N TYR A 88 -5.47 -3.50 -2.65
CA TYR A 88 -5.41 -4.77 -3.39
C TYR A 88 -4.42 -4.69 -4.55
N ALA A 89 -4.47 -3.63 -5.35
CA ALA A 89 -3.58 -3.43 -6.49
C ALA A 89 -2.10 -3.37 -6.05
N LEU A 90 -1.81 -2.64 -4.97
CA LEU A 90 -0.46 -2.59 -4.39
C LEU A 90 0.01 -3.95 -3.86
N GLY A 91 -0.85 -4.65 -3.10
CA GLY A 91 -0.54 -5.98 -2.58
C GLY A 91 -0.30 -7.00 -3.69
N PHE A 92 -1.16 -7.00 -4.71
CA PHE A 92 -1.03 -7.84 -5.89
C PHE A 92 0.26 -7.54 -6.66
N TYR A 93 0.61 -6.27 -6.84
CA TYR A 93 1.87 -5.87 -7.45
C TYR A 93 3.09 -6.41 -6.69
N PHE A 94 3.15 -6.23 -5.36
CA PHE A 94 4.26 -6.77 -4.56
C PHE A 94 4.34 -8.30 -4.61
N TYR A 95 3.21 -8.98 -4.66
CA TYR A 95 3.14 -10.43 -4.83
C TYR A 95 3.79 -10.86 -6.16
N ILE A 96 3.37 -10.26 -7.27
CA ILE A 96 3.92 -10.55 -8.61
C ILE A 96 5.41 -10.19 -8.68
N PHE A 97 5.81 -9.04 -8.14
CA PHE A 97 7.21 -8.62 -8.08
C PHE A 97 8.07 -9.65 -7.35
N ARG A 98 7.65 -10.12 -6.18
CA ARG A 98 8.39 -11.14 -5.40
C ARG A 98 8.51 -12.46 -6.15
N ILE A 99 7.45 -12.89 -6.86
CA ILE A 99 7.51 -14.10 -7.69
C ILE A 99 8.53 -13.93 -8.83
N LYS A 100 8.48 -12.80 -9.53
CA LYS A 100 9.40 -12.50 -10.64
C LYS A 100 10.85 -12.50 -10.17
N VAL A 101 11.16 -11.79 -9.08
CA VAL A 101 12.50 -11.73 -8.50
C VAL A 101 13.02 -13.11 -8.11
N ARG A 102 12.20 -13.93 -7.44
CA ARG A 102 12.58 -15.30 -7.05
C ARG A 102 12.91 -16.18 -8.25
N ARG A 103 12.11 -16.10 -9.32
CA ARG A 103 12.38 -16.84 -10.57
C ARG A 103 13.70 -16.42 -11.21
N LEU A 104 14.00 -15.11 -11.23
CA LEU A 104 15.27 -14.59 -11.77
C LEU A 104 16.48 -15.05 -10.95
N HIS A 105 16.35 -15.17 -9.63
CA HIS A 105 17.44 -15.58 -8.72
C HIS A 105 17.41 -17.08 -8.37
N GLN A 106 16.56 -17.88 -9.04
CA GLN A 106 16.39 -19.31 -8.79
C GLN A 106 16.13 -19.68 -7.32
N VAL A 107 15.53 -18.78 -6.55
CA VAL A 107 15.20 -19.01 -5.14
C VAL A 107 13.93 -19.88 -5.08
N PRO A 108 13.97 -21.05 -4.41
CA PRO A 108 12.79 -21.89 -4.25
C PRO A 108 11.61 -21.11 -3.66
N GLN A 109 10.40 -21.38 -4.16
CA GLN A 109 9.21 -20.91 -3.47
C GLN A 109 9.07 -21.72 -2.17
N PRO A 110 8.78 -21.08 -1.02
CA PRO A 110 8.47 -21.80 0.20
C PRO A 110 7.22 -22.63 -0.08
N ASP A 111 7.39 -23.94 -0.19
CA ASP A 111 6.28 -24.87 -0.27
C ASP A 111 5.65 -24.92 1.13
N PRO A 112 4.36 -24.58 1.29
CA PRO A 112 3.66 -24.69 2.58
C PRO A 112 3.73 -26.08 3.22
N ARG A 113 4.05 -27.11 2.42
CA ARG A 113 4.21 -28.50 2.85
C ARG A 113 5.66 -28.88 3.14
N SER A 114 6.63 -28.00 2.84
CA SER A 114 8.05 -28.24 3.10
C SER A 114 8.46 -27.80 4.50
N ASN A 115 9.32 -28.58 5.16
CA ASN A 115 9.80 -28.30 6.50
C ASN A 115 10.82 -27.13 6.46
N PRO A 116 10.71 -26.09 7.30
CA PRO A 116 11.67 -24.97 7.33
C PRO A 116 13.14 -25.39 7.54
N ARG A 117 13.37 -26.62 8.01
CA ARG A 117 14.71 -27.24 8.16
C ARG A 117 15.42 -27.52 6.84
N ASP A 118 14.68 -27.62 5.73
CA ASP A 118 15.22 -28.11 4.44
C ASP A 118 15.79 -26.99 3.56
N PHE A 119 15.75 -25.73 4.02
CA PHE A 119 16.37 -24.60 3.34
C PHE A 119 17.76 -24.30 3.93
N PRO A 120 18.84 -24.31 3.13
CA PRO A 120 20.17 -23.97 3.62
C PRO A 120 20.23 -22.51 4.07
N LYS A 121 20.95 -22.27 5.18
CA LYS A 121 21.19 -20.93 5.77
C LYS A 121 22.10 -20.08 4.89
#